data_AF-A0A963S7C1-F1
#
_entry.id   AF-A0A963S7C1-F1
#
_cell.length_a   1.000
_cell.length_b   1.000
_cell.length_c   1.000
_cell.angle_alpha   90.00
_cell.angle_beta   90.00
_cell.angle_gamma   90.00
#
_symmetry.space_group_name_H-M   'P 1'
#
loop_
_entity.id
_entity.type
_entity.pdbx_description
1 polymer ?
#
loop_
_entity_poly.entity_id
_entity_poly.type
_entity_poly.pdbx_seq_one_letter_code
_entity_poly.pdbx_strand_id
1 'polypeptide(L)'
;MFACDGLATAFRTRARKELFAAGRLALALTMATAATGGAGQAWAYIGDSYLKIGDEEGHWEGEDHKGWIRAEASEWQGRLQPPMSGPGDFLAGDKLWFGGPAAAKPGIGGKIVLSLNKSNPDLPRLMGLCASNEVLEEVAYAESAVRSRPVLENGPKPDHLPDFWEYKFKQVQVTGCPVLEGAEQQALVIKFRDIEWLNYDPDAPMGNRIVVPEKKVFSILPAKPKRGKKIKSYVITWIAPATDPGDEACPTLNSKPSEEVIYRYMDPEDAEKLRKKSAGEGITYGYDSEHRGPGKLSVSAFPGIVPDPIHYEPQTRIADGLDLDGDDGTGSPPNGIRKHENFVAPDGRIGIDNQLLRVWGCVTGFRGKRGYNNQTPNARRADGNIVTLIEVSEIDDEQNDKEVYIALIHSQDKAVRDSGGQQFIPGYTFRPTYDPNYALYNMRVRGRIKDGVITSDVMPVWTFNPGQGPANDLFEVRFRLAPQPDGSVRGLIGGYLDYRNRGYGGYGEGLFNFQTPAVYYSMRRNADGLYDPASGEYHGLSMAYEVDTAPAFLTSLSKDELTGARKDVAKQQIESNIAMKN
;
A
#
# COMPACT_ATOMS: atom_id res chain seq x y z
N MET A 1 65.26 -9.72 39.30
CA MET A 1 66.55 -10.13 38.68
C MET A 1 66.19 -11.08 37.55
N PHE A 2 66.68 -10.78 36.36
CA PHE A 2 66.49 -11.44 35.06
C PHE A 2 65.15 -11.29 34.31
N ALA A 3 65.33 -10.95 33.04
CA ALA A 3 64.41 -10.45 32.04
C ALA A 3 63.93 -11.55 31.08
N CYS A 4 62.89 -11.26 30.29
CA CYS A 4 62.78 -11.66 28.89
C CYS A 4 61.67 -10.86 28.18
N ASP A 5 62.10 -9.98 27.27
CA ASP A 5 61.63 -9.67 25.90
C ASP A 5 60.16 -9.93 25.53
N GLY A 6 59.42 -9.06 24.84
CA GLY A 6 59.84 -8.06 23.87
C GLY A 6 59.74 -8.57 22.43
N LEU A 7 58.53 -8.88 21.92
CA LEU A 7 58.19 -8.96 20.47
C LEU A 7 56.70 -9.32 20.26
N ALA A 8 55.80 -8.33 20.33
CA ALA A 8 54.41 -8.51 19.89
C ALA A 8 53.71 -7.19 19.48
N THR A 9 54.44 -6.29 18.81
CA THR A 9 53.87 -4.97 18.45
C THR A 9 54.32 -4.53 17.06
N ALA A 10 53.99 -5.32 16.03
CA ALA A 10 54.12 -4.87 14.63
C ALA A 10 53.17 -5.54 13.63
N PHE A 11 52.50 -6.65 13.98
CA PHE A 11 51.65 -7.40 13.03
C PHE A 11 50.14 -7.23 13.21
N ARG A 12 49.66 -6.50 14.23
CA ARG A 12 48.20 -6.35 14.50
C ARG A 12 47.53 -5.11 13.92
N THR A 13 48.27 -4.15 13.37
CA THR A 13 47.70 -2.87 12.90
C THR A 13 47.47 -2.78 11.39
N ARG A 14 48.08 -3.66 10.58
CA ARG A 14 47.88 -3.66 9.12
C ARG A 14 46.71 -4.56 8.68
N ALA A 15 46.55 -5.73 9.30
CA ALA A 15 45.46 -6.66 8.99
C ALA A 15 44.06 -6.15 9.36
N ARG A 16 43.94 -5.26 10.36
CA ARG A 16 42.65 -4.67 10.75
C ARG A 16 42.16 -3.56 9.80
N LYS A 17 43.06 -2.82 9.13
CA LYS A 17 42.63 -1.76 8.21
C LYS A 17 42.19 -2.31 6.84
N GLU A 18 42.76 -3.41 6.38
CA GLU A 18 42.33 -4.03 5.11
C GLU A 18 41.09 -4.91 5.26
N LEU A 19 40.88 -5.60 6.39
CA LEU A 19 39.61 -6.30 6.65
C LEU A 19 38.41 -5.36 6.85
N PHE A 20 38.61 -4.17 7.42
CA PHE A 20 37.53 -3.19 7.58
C PHE A 20 37.17 -2.47 6.27
N ALA A 21 38.12 -2.31 5.34
CA ALA A 21 37.87 -1.76 4.02
C ALA A 21 37.20 -2.79 3.09
N ALA A 22 37.67 -4.04 3.10
CA ALA A 22 37.07 -5.13 2.32
C ALA A 22 35.68 -5.54 2.84
N GLY A 23 35.45 -5.49 4.16
CA GLY A 23 34.14 -5.76 4.76
C GLY A 23 33.08 -4.70 4.46
N ARG A 24 33.47 -3.42 4.32
CA ARG A 24 32.55 -2.35 3.89
C ARG A 24 32.26 -2.40 2.39
N LEU A 25 33.22 -2.78 1.56
CA LEU A 25 33.00 -2.93 0.12
C LEU A 25 32.13 -4.16 -0.20
N ALA A 26 32.31 -5.28 0.52
CA ALA A 26 31.50 -6.48 0.34
C ALA A 26 30.06 -6.33 0.86
N LEU A 27 29.85 -5.61 1.96
CA LEU A 27 28.50 -5.30 2.48
C LEU A 27 27.79 -4.22 1.65
N ALA A 28 28.53 -3.26 1.09
CA ALA A 28 27.99 -2.30 0.14
C ALA A 28 27.67 -2.95 -1.21
N LEU A 29 28.44 -3.94 -1.68
CA LEU A 29 28.13 -4.66 -2.93
C LEU A 29 26.96 -5.63 -2.78
N THR A 30 26.72 -6.24 -1.61
CA THR A 30 25.54 -7.10 -1.39
C THR A 30 24.26 -6.31 -1.16
N MET A 31 24.34 -5.13 -0.53
CA MET A 31 23.18 -4.21 -0.50
C MET A 31 22.98 -3.50 -1.84
N ALA A 32 24.04 -3.26 -2.62
CA ALA A 32 23.91 -2.75 -3.97
C ALA A 32 23.33 -3.81 -4.91
N THR A 33 23.66 -5.10 -4.83
CA THR A 33 22.99 -6.12 -5.67
C THR A 33 21.57 -6.45 -5.23
N ALA A 34 21.22 -6.25 -3.96
CA ALA A 34 19.81 -6.22 -3.52
C ALA A 34 19.08 -4.93 -3.95
N ALA A 35 19.81 -3.84 -4.24
CA ALA A 35 19.26 -2.56 -4.70
C ALA A 35 19.33 -2.36 -6.24
N THR A 36 20.16 -3.11 -6.96
CA THR A 36 20.33 -3.08 -8.43
C THR A 36 19.83 -4.36 -9.10
N GLY A 37 19.41 -5.36 -8.33
CA GLY A 37 18.38 -6.31 -8.76
C GLY A 37 17.05 -5.58 -8.86
N GLY A 38 16.94 -4.66 -9.83
CA GLY A 38 15.71 -3.98 -10.20
C GLY A 38 14.75 -4.99 -10.80
N ALA A 39 14.22 -5.89 -9.97
CA ALA A 39 12.97 -6.55 -10.23
C ALA A 39 11.94 -5.42 -10.37
N GLY A 40 11.49 -5.20 -11.61
CA GLY A 40 10.50 -4.20 -11.94
C GLY A 40 9.35 -4.29 -10.95
N GLN A 41 9.21 -3.28 -10.11
CA GLN A 41 7.98 -3.11 -9.37
C GLN A 41 7.09 -2.25 -10.25
N ALA A 42 6.49 -2.87 -11.27
CA ALA A 42 5.24 -2.34 -11.78
C ALA A 42 4.22 -2.57 -10.66
N TRP A 43 3.98 -1.52 -9.88
CA TRP A 43 2.75 -1.45 -9.11
C TRP A 43 1.67 -1.21 -10.15
N ALA A 44 0.92 -2.28 -10.42
CA ALA A 44 -0.12 -2.34 -11.42
C ALA A 44 -1.06 -1.13 -11.31
N TYR A 45 -1.24 -0.37 -12.38
CA TYR A 45 -2.39 0.52 -12.47
C TYR A 45 -3.61 -0.38 -12.73
N ILE A 46 -4.28 -0.77 -11.65
CA ILE A 46 -5.57 -1.46 -11.68
C ILE A 46 -6.61 -0.44 -11.30
N GLY A 47 -7.57 -0.19 -12.18
CA GLY A 47 -8.58 0.83 -12.04
C GLY A 47 -8.82 1.57 -13.35
N ASP A 48 -9.72 2.53 -13.28
CA ASP A 48 -10.34 3.08 -14.47
C ASP A 48 -9.36 3.97 -15.25
N SER A 49 -9.20 3.68 -16.54
CA SER A 49 -8.59 4.57 -17.52
C SER A 49 -9.49 4.63 -18.75
N TYR A 50 -9.38 5.68 -19.54
CA TYR A 50 -10.36 5.99 -20.57
C TYR A 50 -9.70 6.22 -21.92
N LEU A 51 -10.33 5.70 -22.97
CA LEU A 51 -9.87 5.84 -24.35
C LEU A 51 -11.00 6.39 -25.23
N LYS A 52 -10.72 7.37 -26.08
CA LYS A 52 -11.64 7.85 -27.12
C LYS A 52 -10.99 7.79 -28.48
N ILE A 53 -11.67 7.14 -29.43
CA ILE A 53 -11.18 6.92 -30.79
C ILE A 53 -12.06 7.72 -31.77
N GLY A 54 -11.47 8.78 -32.35
CA GLY A 54 -12.18 9.70 -33.23
C GLY A 54 -13.37 10.38 -32.54
N ASP A 55 -14.45 10.60 -33.30
CA ASP A 55 -15.70 11.20 -32.81
C ASP A 55 -16.70 10.17 -32.28
N GLU A 56 -16.40 8.88 -32.36
CA GLU A 56 -17.28 7.82 -31.89
C GLU A 56 -17.31 7.76 -30.36
N GLU A 57 -18.52 7.64 -29.81
CA GLU A 57 -18.76 7.44 -28.38
C GLU A 57 -18.45 5.98 -27.99
N GLY A 58 -17.78 5.80 -26.85
CA GLY A 58 -17.72 4.54 -26.12
C GLY A 58 -18.91 4.39 -25.16
N HIS A 59 -18.93 3.29 -24.40
CA HIS A 59 -20.10 2.90 -23.60
C HIS A 59 -19.97 3.18 -22.09
N TRP A 60 -18.95 3.93 -21.66
CA TRP A 60 -18.82 4.29 -20.23
C TRP A 60 -19.87 5.32 -19.81
N GLU A 61 -20.63 5.01 -18.77
CA GLU A 61 -21.73 5.86 -18.26
C GLU A 61 -21.37 6.63 -16.98
N GLY A 62 -20.17 6.44 -16.43
CA GLY A 62 -19.71 7.16 -15.26
C GLY A 62 -19.47 8.65 -15.53
N GLU A 63 -19.39 9.43 -14.45
CA GLU A 63 -19.22 10.89 -14.53
C GLU A 63 -17.91 11.27 -15.21
N ASP A 64 -16.81 10.62 -14.80
CA ASP A 64 -15.50 10.80 -15.40
C ASP A 64 -15.48 10.22 -16.82
N HIS A 65 -15.16 11.08 -17.80
CA HIS A 65 -15.02 10.72 -19.22
C HIS A 65 -16.22 9.93 -19.78
N LYS A 66 -17.45 10.32 -19.43
CA LYS A 66 -18.67 9.74 -19.98
C LYS A 66 -18.62 9.63 -21.52
N GLY A 67 -19.05 8.50 -22.05
CA GLY A 67 -19.03 8.21 -23.49
C GLY A 67 -17.64 7.88 -24.03
N TRP A 68 -16.69 7.50 -23.17
CA TRP A 68 -15.39 6.95 -23.57
C TRP A 68 -15.38 5.43 -23.37
N ILE A 69 -14.35 4.77 -23.87
CA ILE A 69 -14.11 3.34 -23.65
C ILE A 69 -13.34 3.20 -22.31
N ARG A 70 -13.93 2.51 -21.33
CA ARG A 70 -13.27 2.19 -20.06
C ARG A 70 -12.33 0.99 -20.20
N ALA A 71 -11.11 1.13 -19.69
CA ALA A 71 -10.17 0.05 -19.46
C ALA A 71 -10.01 -0.22 -17.95
N GLU A 72 -9.78 -1.49 -17.60
CA GLU A 72 -9.68 -2.04 -16.25
C GLU A 72 -8.30 -1.87 -15.62
N ALA A 73 -7.27 -1.80 -16.47
CA ALA A 73 -5.89 -1.61 -16.08
C ALA A 73 -5.07 -1.07 -17.26
N SER A 74 -3.94 -0.43 -16.95
CA SER A 74 -3.03 0.14 -17.95
C SER A 74 -1.56 0.03 -17.55
N GLU A 75 -0.65 -0.05 -18.52
CA GLU A 75 0.79 -0.02 -18.26
C GLU A 75 1.56 0.63 -19.42
N TRP A 76 2.40 1.60 -19.10
CA TRP A 76 3.34 2.20 -20.03
C TRP A 76 4.55 1.28 -20.26
N GLN A 77 4.66 0.66 -21.43
CA GLN A 77 5.74 -0.31 -21.67
C GLN A 77 7.10 0.34 -21.91
N GLY A 78 8.15 -0.36 -21.51
CA GLY A 78 9.54 0.06 -21.73
C GLY A 78 9.96 1.24 -20.85
N ARG A 79 9.16 1.56 -19.83
CA ARG A 79 9.43 2.64 -18.89
C ARG A 79 9.48 2.11 -17.47
N LEU A 80 10.65 2.18 -16.87
CA LEU A 80 10.79 1.97 -15.43
C LEU A 80 10.33 3.25 -14.74
N GLN A 81 9.17 3.22 -14.11
CA GLN A 81 8.78 4.31 -13.23
C GLN A 81 9.73 4.32 -12.02
N PRO A 82 10.31 5.47 -11.67
CA PRO A 82 11.05 5.58 -10.43
C PRO A 82 10.07 5.39 -9.26
N PRO A 83 10.49 4.79 -8.13
CA PRO A 83 9.61 4.54 -7.00
C PRO A 83 9.15 5.85 -6.30
N MET A 84 9.83 6.98 -6.56
CA MET A 84 9.41 8.33 -6.19
C MET A 84 9.90 9.34 -7.25
N SER A 85 9.21 10.48 -7.42
CA SER A 85 9.64 11.57 -8.29
C SER A 85 10.48 12.64 -7.59
N GLY A 86 10.46 12.69 -6.25
CA GLY A 86 11.24 13.64 -5.45
C GLY A 86 12.74 13.29 -5.34
N PRO A 87 13.63 14.28 -5.12
CA PRO A 87 15.04 14.06 -4.83
C PRO A 87 15.19 13.60 -3.36
N GLY A 88 15.34 12.30 -3.11
CA GLY A 88 15.51 11.80 -1.74
C GLY A 88 15.83 10.31 -1.66
N ASP A 89 16.30 9.88 -0.49
CA ASP A 89 16.36 8.48 -0.13
C ASP A 89 14.93 7.97 0.05
N PHE A 90 14.47 7.04 -0.79
CA PHE A 90 13.13 6.50 -0.70
C PHE A 90 12.85 5.71 0.60
N LEU A 91 13.89 5.33 1.34
CA LEU A 91 13.79 4.67 2.64
C LEU A 91 13.69 5.64 3.82
N ALA A 92 14.30 6.83 3.74
CA ALA A 92 14.49 7.72 4.89
C ALA A 92 14.27 9.23 4.60
N GLY A 93 13.91 9.59 3.38
CA GLY A 93 13.75 10.99 2.92
C GLY A 93 12.31 11.52 2.98
N ASP A 94 12.16 12.78 2.56
CA ASP A 94 10.86 13.46 2.43
C ASP A 94 10.01 12.74 1.36
N LYS A 95 8.84 12.23 1.76
CA LYS A 95 7.92 11.48 0.87
C LYS A 95 6.77 12.35 0.39
N LEU A 96 6.68 13.61 0.80
CA LEU A 96 5.62 14.54 0.41
C LEU A 96 5.84 15.10 -1.00
N TRP A 97 5.62 14.24 -1.99
CA TRP A 97 5.77 14.54 -3.41
C TRP A 97 4.57 14.01 -4.17
N PHE A 98 4.21 14.61 -5.29
CA PHE A 98 3.22 14.10 -6.22
C PHE A 98 3.81 14.06 -7.62
N GLY A 99 3.98 12.85 -8.14
CA GLY A 99 4.52 12.60 -9.46
C GLY A 99 3.58 13.12 -10.56
N GLY A 100 4.16 13.74 -11.57
CA GLY A 100 3.48 14.06 -12.82
C GLY A 100 3.22 12.82 -13.69
N PRO A 101 2.73 13.02 -14.92
CA PRO A 101 2.45 11.96 -15.88
C PRO A 101 3.58 10.93 -16.08
N ALA A 102 3.27 9.64 -16.01
CA ALA A 102 4.25 8.59 -16.32
C ALA A 102 4.49 8.40 -17.84
N ALA A 103 3.58 8.95 -18.64
CA ALA A 103 3.56 8.86 -20.09
C ALA A 103 4.82 9.38 -20.77
N ALA A 104 5.00 9.00 -22.04
CA ALA A 104 6.03 9.60 -22.87
C ALA A 104 5.91 11.13 -22.96
N LYS A 105 7.04 11.82 -22.92
CA LYS A 105 7.06 13.27 -23.18
C LYS A 105 6.64 13.52 -24.63
N PRO A 106 6.05 14.68 -24.93
CA PRO A 106 5.69 15.04 -26.29
C PRO A 106 6.86 14.95 -27.26
N GLY A 107 6.59 14.53 -28.50
CA GLY A 107 7.58 14.23 -29.54
C GLY A 107 8.17 12.82 -29.48
N ILE A 108 7.80 12.00 -28.48
CA ILE A 108 8.36 10.65 -28.29
C ILE A 108 7.25 9.61 -28.42
N GLY A 109 7.37 8.75 -29.43
CA GLY A 109 6.50 7.58 -29.60
C GLY A 109 6.68 6.54 -28.49
N GLY A 110 5.67 5.70 -28.29
CA GLY A 110 5.66 4.75 -27.19
C GLY A 110 4.64 3.64 -27.37
N LYS A 111 4.49 2.87 -26.29
CA LYS A 111 3.49 1.81 -26.18
C LYS A 111 2.82 1.90 -24.82
N ILE A 112 1.51 1.68 -24.82
CA ILE A 112 0.71 1.45 -23.63
C ILE A 112 -0.07 0.16 -23.82
N VAL A 113 -0.18 -0.64 -22.77
CA VAL A 113 -1.07 -1.80 -22.75
C VAL A 113 -2.29 -1.43 -21.94
N LEU A 114 -3.47 -1.72 -22.46
CA LEU A 114 -4.73 -1.61 -21.75
C LEU A 114 -5.33 -3.01 -21.58
N SER A 115 -6.00 -3.28 -20.47
CA SER A 115 -6.90 -4.45 -20.37
C SER A 115 -8.35 -4.00 -20.28
N LEU A 116 -9.23 -4.70 -21.00
CA LEU A 116 -10.67 -4.50 -20.94
C LEU A 116 -11.33 -5.80 -20.50
N ASN A 117 -12.43 -5.72 -19.76
CA ASN A 117 -13.29 -6.88 -19.56
C ASN A 117 -13.78 -7.42 -20.91
N LYS A 118 -13.84 -8.74 -21.08
CA LYS A 118 -14.38 -9.35 -22.31
C LYS A 118 -15.87 -9.12 -22.51
N SER A 119 -16.60 -8.74 -21.46
CA SER A 119 -17.99 -8.29 -21.57
C SER A 119 -18.12 -6.82 -22.00
N ASN A 120 -17.02 -6.07 -22.12
CA ASN A 120 -17.05 -4.67 -22.51
C ASN A 120 -17.57 -4.54 -23.96
N PRO A 121 -18.65 -3.76 -24.20
CA PRO A 121 -19.26 -3.63 -25.52
C PRO A 121 -18.35 -2.95 -26.56
N ASP A 122 -17.33 -2.21 -26.14
CA ASP A 122 -16.35 -1.56 -27.02
C ASP A 122 -15.23 -2.52 -27.48
N LEU A 123 -15.09 -3.69 -26.85
CA LEU A 123 -13.99 -4.62 -27.14
C LEU A 123 -13.96 -5.10 -28.60
N PRO A 124 -15.08 -5.48 -29.25
CA PRO A 124 -15.06 -5.91 -30.65
C PRO A 124 -14.45 -4.88 -31.60
N ARG A 125 -14.67 -3.58 -31.34
CA ARG A 125 -14.09 -2.48 -32.13
C ARG A 125 -12.56 -2.50 -32.03
N LEU A 126 -12.02 -2.57 -30.81
CA LEU A 126 -10.58 -2.60 -30.57
C LEU A 126 -9.91 -3.87 -31.12
N MET A 127 -10.59 -5.00 -31.04
CA MET A 127 -10.13 -6.25 -31.67
C MET A 127 -10.11 -6.14 -33.20
N GLY A 128 -11.09 -5.45 -33.80
CA GLY A 128 -11.11 -5.14 -35.23
C GLY A 128 -9.93 -4.26 -35.67
N LEU A 129 -9.59 -3.25 -34.87
CA LEU A 129 -8.41 -2.40 -35.09
C LEU A 129 -7.11 -3.22 -34.98
N CYS A 130 -7.03 -4.15 -34.03
CA CYS A 130 -5.88 -5.06 -33.92
C CYS A 130 -5.74 -5.97 -35.14
N ALA A 131 -6.86 -6.55 -35.62
CA ALA A 131 -6.85 -7.46 -36.75
C ALA A 131 -6.53 -6.78 -38.09
N SER A 132 -6.98 -5.53 -38.26
CA SER A 132 -6.71 -4.73 -39.48
C SER A 132 -5.35 -4.06 -39.48
N ASN A 133 -4.71 -3.91 -38.31
CA ASN A 133 -3.50 -3.11 -38.11
C ASN A 133 -3.64 -1.67 -38.65
N GLU A 134 -4.87 -1.14 -38.57
CA GLU A 134 -5.22 0.20 -39.01
C GLU A 134 -4.42 1.25 -38.23
N VAL A 135 -3.98 2.29 -38.94
CA VAL A 135 -3.35 3.47 -38.34
C VAL A 135 -4.42 4.53 -38.14
N LEU A 136 -4.76 4.78 -36.88
CA LEU A 136 -5.63 5.88 -36.49
C LEU A 136 -4.82 7.18 -36.44
N GLU A 137 -5.39 8.27 -36.93
CA GLU A 137 -4.71 9.57 -36.91
C GLU A 137 -4.48 10.03 -35.47
N GLU A 138 -5.53 10.01 -34.65
CA GLU A 138 -5.50 10.45 -33.25
C GLU A 138 -6.38 9.56 -32.35
N VAL A 139 -5.95 9.40 -31.10
CA VAL A 139 -6.71 8.75 -30.02
C VAL A 139 -6.50 9.55 -28.74
N ALA A 140 -7.57 9.91 -28.04
CA ALA A 140 -7.46 10.53 -26.73
C ALA A 140 -7.42 9.45 -25.63
N TYR A 141 -6.62 9.68 -24.60
CA TYR A 141 -6.45 8.77 -23.47
C TYR A 141 -6.42 9.55 -22.16
N ALA A 142 -6.99 8.99 -21.10
CA ALA A 142 -6.95 9.56 -19.76
C ALA A 142 -6.66 8.48 -18.71
N GLU A 143 -5.83 8.80 -17.71
CA GLU A 143 -5.56 7.94 -16.55
C GLU A 143 -5.59 8.76 -15.26
N SER A 144 -6.03 8.16 -14.15
CA SER A 144 -6.14 8.82 -12.86
C SER A 144 -4.77 9.27 -12.36
N ALA A 145 -4.65 10.55 -12.04
CA ALA A 145 -3.42 11.14 -11.55
C ALA A 145 -3.01 10.58 -10.17
N VAL A 146 -3.99 10.22 -9.34
CA VAL A 146 -3.75 9.64 -8.00
C VAL A 146 -3.26 8.20 -8.11
N ARG A 147 -3.85 7.41 -9.01
CA ARG A 147 -3.55 5.98 -9.16
C ARG A 147 -2.28 5.73 -9.96
N SER A 148 -1.95 6.61 -10.92
CA SER A 148 -0.70 6.54 -11.68
C SER A 148 0.52 7.07 -10.91
N ARG A 149 0.31 7.52 -9.67
CA ARG A 149 1.35 8.10 -8.82
C ARG A 149 2.41 7.07 -8.44
N PRO A 150 3.71 7.45 -8.39
CA PRO A 150 4.75 6.60 -7.83
C PRO A 150 4.44 6.14 -6.41
N VAL A 151 4.69 4.86 -6.14
CA VAL A 151 4.21 4.19 -4.92
C VAL A 151 4.76 4.74 -3.60
N LEU A 152 6.01 5.23 -3.55
CA LEU A 152 6.61 5.66 -2.28
C LEU A 152 6.30 7.12 -1.94
N GLU A 153 5.46 7.77 -2.74
CA GLU A 153 5.01 9.12 -2.52
C GLU A 153 3.77 9.19 -1.64
N ASN A 154 3.74 10.18 -0.77
CA ASN A 154 2.79 10.34 0.32
C ASN A 154 2.16 11.74 0.33
N GLY A 155 0.98 11.87 0.93
CA GLY A 155 0.25 13.13 1.04
C GLY A 155 -0.80 13.32 -0.08
N PRO A 156 -1.66 14.35 0.05
CA PRO A 156 -2.77 14.58 -0.86
C PRO A 156 -2.31 15.07 -2.24
N LYS A 157 -3.13 14.82 -3.27
CA LYS A 157 -2.96 15.44 -4.58
C LYS A 157 -3.04 16.97 -4.45
N PRO A 158 -2.08 17.74 -4.99
CA PRO A 158 -2.20 19.20 -5.06
C PRO A 158 -3.43 19.66 -5.86
N ASP A 159 -4.17 20.64 -5.34
CA ASP A 159 -5.42 21.14 -5.95
C ASP A 159 -5.26 21.70 -7.38
N HIS A 160 -4.06 22.12 -7.76
CA HIS A 160 -3.78 22.65 -9.10
C HIS A 160 -3.50 21.56 -10.15
N LEU A 161 -3.36 20.31 -9.73
CA LEU A 161 -3.17 19.18 -10.63
C LEU A 161 -4.53 18.54 -10.94
N PRO A 162 -4.77 18.11 -12.19
CA PRO A 162 -6.02 17.49 -12.60
C PRO A 162 -6.25 16.15 -11.89
N ASP A 163 -7.49 15.67 -11.87
CA ASP A 163 -7.82 14.33 -11.35
C ASP A 163 -7.37 13.22 -12.31
N PHE A 164 -7.29 13.54 -13.60
CA PHE A 164 -6.81 12.66 -14.66
C PHE A 164 -5.70 13.34 -15.46
N TRP A 165 -4.65 12.60 -15.79
CA TRP A 165 -3.73 12.99 -16.84
C TRP A 165 -4.36 12.71 -18.20
N GLU A 166 -4.46 13.73 -19.05
CA GLU A 166 -5.08 13.60 -20.36
C GLU A 166 -4.06 13.74 -21.48
N TYR A 167 -4.20 12.87 -22.47
CA TYR A 167 -3.26 12.71 -23.55
C TYR A 167 -3.97 12.61 -24.89
N LYS A 168 -3.27 13.02 -25.94
CA LYS A 168 -3.62 12.75 -27.33
C LYS A 168 -2.48 11.99 -28.00
N PHE A 169 -2.73 10.74 -28.36
CA PHE A 169 -1.80 9.92 -29.13
C PHE A 169 -1.98 10.18 -30.62
N LYS A 170 -0.89 10.17 -31.37
CA LYS A 170 -0.87 10.39 -32.82
C LYS A 170 -0.31 9.18 -33.54
N GLN A 171 -0.89 8.86 -34.71
CA GLN A 171 -0.49 7.73 -35.56
C GLN A 171 -0.51 6.41 -34.76
N VAL A 172 -1.71 6.09 -34.28
CA VAL A 172 -1.96 5.05 -33.28
C VAL A 172 -2.30 3.74 -33.97
N GLN A 173 -1.76 2.64 -33.47
CA GLN A 173 -2.07 1.28 -33.93
C GLN A 173 -2.30 0.37 -32.74
N VAL A 174 -3.29 -0.52 -32.83
CA VAL A 174 -3.41 -1.66 -31.91
C VAL A 174 -2.56 -2.77 -32.50
N THR A 175 -1.41 -3.04 -31.88
CA THR A 175 -0.35 -3.90 -32.47
C THR A 175 -0.26 -5.29 -31.86
N GLY A 176 -0.98 -5.54 -30.77
CA GLY A 176 -1.00 -6.84 -30.11
C GLY A 176 -2.30 -7.02 -29.33
N CYS A 177 -2.98 -8.15 -29.56
CA CYS A 177 -4.21 -8.51 -28.88
C CYS A 177 -4.16 -10.01 -28.54
N PRO A 178 -3.29 -10.43 -27.62
CA PRO A 178 -3.17 -11.84 -27.27
C PRO A 178 -4.49 -12.34 -26.69
N VAL A 179 -5.16 -13.26 -27.37
CA VAL A 179 -6.40 -13.87 -26.89
C VAL A 179 -6.06 -15.14 -26.11
N LEU A 180 -6.54 -15.21 -24.87
CA LEU A 180 -6.40 -16.40 -24.03
C LEU A 180 -7.77 -16.90 -23.58
N GLU A 181 -8.04 -18.18 -23.81
CA GLU A 181 -9.26 -18.84 -23.36
C GLU A 181 -9.33 -18.86 -21.83
N GLY A 182 -10.53 -18.66 -21.26
CA GLY A 182 -10.75 -18.66 -19.80
C GLY A 182 -10.30 -17.39 -19.07
N ALA A 183 -9.53 -16.49 -19.69
CA ALA A 183 -9.26 -15.17 -19.14
C ALA A 183 -10.52 -14.28 -19.19
N GLU A 184 -10.77 -13.48 -18.16
CA GLU A 184 -11.92 -12.57 -18.14
C GLU A 184 -11.65 -11.23 -18.84
N GLN A 185 -10.39 -10.84 -18.97
CA GLN A 185 -9.98 -9.61 -19.63
C GLN A 185 -9.19 -9.89 -20.91
N GLN A 186 -9.17 -8.90 -21.80
CA GLN A 186 -8.41 -8.88 -23.03
C GLN A 186 -7.39 -7.74 -22.98
N ALA A 187 -6.11 -8.06 -23.13
CA ALA A 187 -5.05 -7.06 -23.27
C ALA A 187 -4.96 -6.53 -24.71
N LEU A 188 -4.67 -5.24 -24.85
CA LEU A 188 -4.47 -4.54 -26.11
C LEU A 188 -3.20 -3.70 -26.03
N VAL A 189 -2.24 -3.98 -26.90
CA VAL A 189 -0.98 -3.24 -27.01
C VAL A 189 -1.16 -2.11 -28.01
N ILE A 190 -1.31 -0.89 -27.50
CA ILE A 190 -1.47 0.32 -28.29
C ILE A 190 -0.10 0.96 -28.50
N LYS A 191 0.29 1.14 -29.77
CA LYS A 191 1.52 1.82 -30.18
C LYS A 191 1.15 3.16 -30.79
N PHE A 192 1.91 4.20 -30.49
CA PHE A 192 1.75 5.53 -31.08
C PHE A 192 3.11 6.10 -31.49
N ARG A 193 3.13 7.00 -32.47
CA ARG A 193 4.38 7.66 -32.92
C ARG A 193 4.69 8.93 -32.17
N ASP A 194 3.66 9.59 -31.65
CA ASP A 194 3.79 10.83 -30.90
C ASP A 194 2.63 10.95 -29.89
N ILE A 195 2.83 11.78 -28.88
CA ILE A 195 1.91 12.04 -27.78
C ILE A 195 1.89 13.54 -27.47
N GLU A 196 0.73 14.05 -27.10
CA GLU A 196 0.54 15.40 -26.61
C GLU A 196 -0.09 15.32 -25.22
N TRP A 197 0.41 16.11 -24.28
CA TRP A 197 -0.15 16.22 -22.93
C TRP A 197 -1.14 17.39 -22.94
N LEU A 198 -2.41 17.12 -22.61
CA LEU A 198 -3.49 18.09 -22.79
C LEU A 198 -3.67 19.00 -21.57
N ASN A 199 -3.31 18.51 -20.39
CA ASN A 199 -3.57 19.18 -19.12
C ASN A 199 -2.38 19.18 -18.15
N TYR A 200 -1.17 18.94 -18.66
CA TYR A 200 0.08 19.07 -17.91
C TYR A 200 1.19 19.65 -18.79
N ASP A 201 1.91 20.64 -18.27
CA ASP A 201 3.04 21.26 -18.97
C ASP A 201 4.24 20.27 -19.02
N PRO A 202 4.70 19.83 -20.21
CA PRO A 202 5.81 18.90 -20.33
C PRO A 202 7.17 19.43 -19.84
N ASP A 203 7.28 20.76 -19.65
CA ASP A 203 8.44 21.43 -19.08
C ASP A 203 8.32 21.65 -17.56
N ALA A 204 7.13 21.40 -16.97
CA ALA A 204 6.96 21.44 -15.52
C ALA A 204 7.74 20.29 -14.83
N PRO A 205 8.15 20.47 -13.56
CA PRO A 205 8.83 19.43 -12.80
C PRO A 205 8.00 18.15 -12.69
N MET A 206 8.62 16.98 -12.91
CA MET A 206 7.91 15.70 -12.73
C MET A 206 7.64 15.36 -11.26
N GLY A 207 8.38 15.93 -10.32
CA GLY A 207 8.14 15.80 -8.88
C GLY A 207 7.56 17.09 -8.35
N ASN A 208 6.29 17.06 -7.93
CA ASN A 208 5.61 18.20 -7.35
C ASN A 208 5.64 18.11 -5.83
N ARG A 209 6.44 18.94 -5.17
CA ARG A 209 6.54 18.90 -3.71
C ARG A 209 5.22 19.30 -3.07
N ILE A 210 4.70 18.47 -2.17
CA ILE A 210 3.51 18.77 -1.40
C ILE A 210 3.90 19.60 -0.18
N VAL A 211 3.48 20.87 -0.17
CA VAL A 211 3.65 21.74 0.99
C VAL A 211 2.41 21.61 1.87
N VAL A 212 2.52 20.90 2.99
CA VAL A 212 1.44 20.78 3.95
C VAL A 212 1.29 22.10 4.73
N PRO A 213 0.13 22.77 4.67
CA PRO A 213 -0.09 24.00 5.42
C PRO A 213 0.09 23.77 6.92
N GLU A 214 0.68 24.73 7.63
CA GLU A 214 0.92 24.63 9.07
C GLU A 214 -0.36 24.32 9.87
N LYS A 215 -1.50 24.91 9.48
CA LYS A 215 -2.81 24.62 10.07
C LYS A 215 -3.22 23.14 10.00
N LYS A 216 -2.77 22.41 8.98
CA LYS A 216 -3.06 20.98 8.80
C LYS A 216 -2.15 20.12 9.68
N VAL A 217 -0.87 20.45 9.77
CA VAL A 217 0.09 19.79 10.69
C VAL A 217 -0.39 19.84 12.14
N PHE A 218 -0.94 20.98 12.56
CA PHE A 218 -1.46 21.17 13.92
C PHE A 218 -2.97 21.00 14.05
N SER A 219 -3.62 20.36 13.07
CA SER A 219 -5.09 20.20 13.10
C SER A 219 -5.55 19.27 14.23
N ILE A 220 -4.73 18.25 14.55
CA ILE A 220 -4.95 17.32 15.64
C ILE A 220 -3.76 17.39 16.59
N LEU A 221 -4.02 17.91 17.80
CA LEU A 221 -3.07 17.99 18.91
C LEU A 221 -3.53 17.12 20.08
N PRO A 222 -2.60 16.65 20.94
CA PRO A 222 -2.94 15.96 22.18
C PRO A 222 -3.97 16.75 23.01
N ALA A 223 -4.90 16.04 23.64
CA ALA A 223 -5.89 16.67 24.49
C ALA A 223 -5.23 17.34 25.69
N LYS A 224 -5.70 18.55 26.05
CA LYS A 224 -5.25 19.23 27.27
C LYS A 224 -6.00 18.65 28.48
N PRO A 225 -5.31 18.38 29.60
CA PRO A 225 -5.98 17.97 30.83
C PRO A 225 -7.04 18.99 31.25
N LYS A 226 -8.26 18.51 31.54
CA LYS A 226 -9.34 19.31 32.09
C LYS A 226 -9.72 18.76 33.45
N ARG A 227 -10.10 19.64 34.38
CA ARG A 227 -10.53 19.23 35.72
C ARG A 227 -11.73 18.28 35.60
N GLY A 228 -11.65 17.12 36.25
CA GLY A 228 -12.72 16.11 36.26
C GLY A 228 -12.76 15.21 35.02
N LYS A 229 -11.99 15.49 33.97
CA LYS A 229 -11.88 14.65 32.77
C LYS A 229 -10.60 13.83 32.82
N LYS A 230 -10.68 12.56 32.44
CA LYS A 230 -9.51 11.69 32.30
C LYS A 230 -9.05 11.62 30.84
N ILE A 231 -7.75 11.39 30.67
CA ILE A 231 -7.11 11.10 29.39
C ILE A 231 -6.29 9.83 29.58
N LYS A 232 -6.44 8.88 28.66
CA LYS A 232 -5.59 7.68 28.57
C LYS A 232 -4.87 7.68 27.24
N SER A 233 -3.61 7.27 27.26
CA SER A 233 -2.81 7.16 26.03
C SER A 233 -2.09 5.82 25.99
N TYR A 234 -1.91 5.32 24.78
CA TYR A 234 -1.33 4.01 24.53
C TYR A 234 -0.40 4.11 23.33
N VAL A 235 0.82 3.58 23.43
CA VAL A 235 1.68 3.43 22.25
C VAL A 235 1.31 2.15 21.52
N ILE A 236 1.16 2.22 20.20
CA ILE A 236 0.95 1.03 19.36
C ILE A 236 2.25 0.24 19.31
N THR A 237 2.21 -0.99 19.82
CA THR A 237 3.35 -1.91 19.86
C THR A 237 3.31 -2.92 18.72
N TRP A 238 2.10 -3.20 18.21
CA TRP A 238 1.86 -4.04 17.05
C TRP A 238 0.64 -3.54 16.27
N ILE A 239 0.71 -3.60 14.94
CA ILE A 239 -0.44 -3.44 14.05
C ILE A 239 -0.28 -4.32 12.81
N ALA A 240 -1.31 -5.11 12.48
CA ALA A 240 -1.35 -5.94 11.29
C ALA A 240 -2.81 -6.20 10.88
N PRO A 241 -3.10 -6.52 9.60
CA PRO A 241 -4.41 -7.03 9.23
C PRO A 241 -4.75 -8.28 10.04
N ALA A 242 -5.97 -8.36 10.55
CA ALA A 242 -6.49 -9.45 11.35
C ALA A 242 -6.84 -10.65 10.45
N THR A 243 -5.82 -11.24 9.85
CA THR A 243 -5.92 -12.24 8.76
C THR A 243 -5.30 -13.58 9.15
N ASP A 244 -5.24 -13.91 10.44
CA ASP A 244 -4.77 -15.22 10.91
C ASP A 244 -5.94 -16.11 11.38
N PRO A 245 -6.41 -17.05 10.54
CA PRO A 245 -7.53 -17.93 10.88
C PRO A 245 -7.10 -19.15 11.72
N GLY A 246 -5.81 -19.31 12.05
CA GLY A 246 -5.28 -20.55 12.59
C GLY A 246 -5.04 -21.61 11.52
N ASP A 247 -4.26 -22.65 11.84
CA ASP A 247 -3.79 -23.64 10.84
C ASP A 247 -4.91 -24.60 10.39
N GLU A 248 -5.80 -24.97 11.29
CA GLU A 248 -6.94 -25.87 11.01
C GLU A 248 -7.93 -25.28 9.99
N ALA A 249 -8.01 -23.95 9.90
CA ALA A 249 -8.85 -23.28 8.91
C ALA A 249 -8.26 -23.30 7.50
N CYS A 250 -6.99 -23.71 7.31
CA CYS A 250 -6.32 -23.72 6.02
C CYS A 250 -5.84 -25.13 5.67
N PRO A 251 -6.75 -26.06 5.29
CA PRO A 251 -6.36 -27.41 4.88
C PRO A 251 -5.42 -27.41 3.66
N THR A 252 -5.45 -26.34 2.87
CA THR A 252 -4.51 -26.10 1.79
C THR A 252 -4.06 -24.64 1.84
N LEU A 253 -2.75 -24.42 1.87
CA LEU A 253 -2.17 -23.09 1.77
C LEU A 253 -2.02 -22.71 0.30
N ASN A 254 -2.14 -21.42 0.02
CA ASN A 254 -1.77 -20.87 -1.27
C ASN A 254 -0.26 -21.02 -1.49
N SER A 255 0.13 -21.02 -2.75
CA SER A 255 1.52 -21.17 -3.17
C SER A 255 1.88 -20.14 -4.23
N LYS A 256 3.19 -19.91 -4.37
CA LYS A 256 3.77 -19.21 -5.51
C LYS A 256 3.59 -20.03 -6.81
N PRO A 257 3.59 -19.39 -8.00
CA PRO A 257 3.38 -20.12 -9.25
C PRO A 257 4.49 -21.15 -9.48
N SER A 258 4.13 -22.35 -9.95
CA SER A 258 5.13 -23.36 -10.33
C SER A 258 5.90 -22.94 -11.58
N GLU A 259 7.03 -23.59 -11.87
CA GLU A 259 7.76 -23.34 -13.12
C GLU A 259 6.91 -23.64 -14.36
N GLU A 260 6.07 -24.67 -14.32
CA GLU A 260 5.13 -24.98 -15.40
C GLU A 260 4.19 -23.79 -15.67
N VAL A 261 3.64 -23.19 -14.60
CA VAL A 261 2.77 -22.01 -14.70
C VAL A 261 3.53 -20.80 -15.26
N ILE A 262 4.80 -20.62 -14.86
CA ILE A 262 5.65 -19.53 -15.36
C ILE A 262 5.92 -19.70 -16.86
N TYR A 263 6.25 -20.91 -17.31
CA TYR A 263 6.56 -21.15 -18.73
C TYR A 263 5.33 -21.30 -19.63
N ARG A 264 4.12 -21.45 -19.08
CA ARG A 264 2.91 -21.83 -19.81
C ARG A 264 2.62 -20.99 -21.06
N TYR A 265 2.83 -19.68 -20.98
CA TYR A 265 2.56 -18.74 -22.08
C TYR A 265 3.83 -18.09 -22.66
N MET A 266 5.00 -18.57 -22.25
CA MET A 266 6.28 -18.09 -22.79
C MET A 266 6.59 -18.75 -24.13
N ASP A 267 7.27 -18.02 -25.01
CA ASP A 267 7.84 -18.61 -26.22
C ASP A 267 8.89 -19.68 -25.84
N PRO A 268 9.00 -20.81 -26.56
CA PRO A 268 9.96 -21.87 -26.25
C PRO A 268 11.41 -21.38 -26.15
N GLU A 269 11.83 -20.41 -26.96
CA GLU A 269 13.18 -19.87 -26.94
C GLU A 269 13.42 -19.06 -25.64
N ASP A 270 12.43 -18.29 -25.21
CA ASP A 270 12.51 -17.50 -23.98
C ASP A 270 12.46 -18.38 -22.74
N ALA A 271 11.61 -19.40 -22.74
CA ALA A 271 11.57 -20.40 -21.68
C ALA A 271 12.94 -21.10 -21.52
N GLU A 272 13.59 -21.46 -22.64
CA GLU A 272 14.92 -22.06 -22.62
C GLU A 272 16.00 -21.09 -22.13
N LYS A 273 15.95 -19.81 -22.55
CA LYS A 273 16.85 -18.77 -22.03
C LYS A 273 16.70 -18.62 -20.52
N LEU A 274 15.48 -18.62 -20.00
CA LEU A 274 15.22 -18.49 -18.58
C LEU A 274 15.70 -19.73 -17.80
N ARG A 275 15.50 -20.95 -18.32
CA ARG A 275 16.04 -22.19 -17.73
C ARG A 275 17.57 -22.19 -17.68
N LYS A 276 18.24 -21.69 -18.72
CA LYS A 276 19.70 -21.56 -18.72
C LYS A 276 20.17 -20.52 -17.71
N LYS A 277 19.46 -19.40 -17.59
CA LYS A 277 19.74 -18.34 -16.62
C LYS A 277 19.61 -18.84 -15.18
N SER A 278 18.66 -19.73 -14.89
CA SER A 278 18.49 -20.32 -13.55
C SER A 278 19.49 -21.44 -13.23
N ALA A 279 20.30 -21.89 -14.20
CA ALA A 279 21.33 -22.93 -14.02
C ALA A 279 20.86 -24.22 -13.31
N GLY A 280 19.55 -24.52 -13.35
CA GLY A 280 18.95 -25.66 -12.63
C GLY A 280 18.71 -25.44 -11.13
N GLU A 281 19.00 -24.25 -10.59
CA GLU A 281 18.74 -23.87 -9.19
C GLU A 281 17.29 -23.38 -8.95
N GLY A 282 16.48 -23.34 -10.02
CA GLY A 282 15.10 -22.88 -10.00
C GLY A 282 14.95 -21.39 -10.33
N ILE A 283 13.73 -20.98 -10.71
CA ILE A 283 13.45 -19.59 -11.12
C ILE A 283 13.56 -18.63 -9.93
N THR A 284 14.27 -17.52 -10.14
CA THR A 284 14.20 -16.35 -9.23
C THR A 284 12.91 -15.58 -9.51
N TYR A 285 12.08 -15.44 -8.48
CA TYR A 285 10.82 -14.72 -8.56
C TYR A 285 11.07 -13.21 -8.63
N GLY A 286 10.41 -12.54 -9.57
CA GLY A 286 10.66 -11.14 -9.91
C GLY A 286 10.15 -10.85 -11.31
N TYR A 287 10.93 -10.11 -12.10
CA TYR A 287 10.53 -9.67 -13.43
C TYR A 287 10.08 -10.81 -14.35
N ASP A 288 10.90 -11.86 -14.49
CA ASP A 288 10.62 -12.95 -15.43
C ASP A 288 9.38 -13.77 -15.03
N SER A 289 9.20 -14.04 -13.73
CA SER A 289 8.00 -14.74 -13.24
C SER A 289 6.74 -13.89 -13.35
N GLU A 290 6.86 -12.57 -13.23
CA GLU A 290 5.75 -11.63 -13.38
C GLU A 290 5.29 -11.49 -14.84
N HIS A 291 6.24 -11.42 -15.78
CA HIS A 291 5.99 -11.27 -17.22
C HIS A 291 5.70 -12.62 -17.90
N ARG A 292 4.95 -13.49 -17.19
CA ARG A 292 4.52 -14.81 -17.65
C ARG A 292 3.19 -14.80 -18.40
N GLY A 293 2.58 -13.63 -18.58
CA GLY A 293 1.33 -13.48 -19.33
C GLY A 293 1.55 -13.66 -20.83
N PRO A 294 0.47 -13.77 -21.60
CA PRO A 294 0.58 -13.92 -23.04
C PRO A 294 1.25 -12.68 -23.65
N GLY A 295 2.18 -12.88 -24.59
CA GLY A 295 2.98 -11.79 -25.16
C GLY A 295 3.97 -11.14 -24.19
N LYS A 296 4.38 -11.86 -23.13
CA LYS A 296 5.25 -11.38 -22.03
C LYS A 296 4.66 -10.21 -21.24
N LEU A 297 3.34 -10.13 -21.17
CA LEU A 297 2.66 -9.13 -20.35
C LEU A 297 2.78 -9.49 -18.86
N SER A 298 2.87 -8.46 -18.01
CA SER A 298 2.87 -8.64 -16.56
C SER A 298 1.50 -9.13 -16.10
N VAL A 299 1.44 -10.31 -15.47
CA VAL A 299 0.21 -10.81 -14.86
C VAL A 299 -0.08 -10.17 -13.50
N SER A 300 0.86 -9.35 -13.02
CA SER A 300 0.66 -8.49 -11.86
C SER A 300 -0.01 -7.17 -12.26
N ALA A 301 0.44 -6.57 -13.37
CA ALA A 301 -0.17 -5.39 -13.97
C ALA A 301 -1.57 -5.68 -14.52
N PHE A 302 -1.74 -6.87 -15.12
CA PHE A 302 -2.95 -7.28 -15.82
C PHE A 302 -3.44 -8.66 -15.35
N PRO A 303 -3.84 -8.82 -14.09
CA PRO A 303 -4.19 -10.13 -13.54
C PRO A 303 -5.37 -10.81 -14.25
N GLY A 304 -6.30 -10.04 -14.82
CA GLY A 304 -7.46 -10.56 -15.54
C GLY A 304 -7.17 -11.15 -16.92
N ILE A 305 -5.96 -11.00 -17.47
CA ILE A 305 -5.62 -11.48 -18.84
C ILE A 305 -5.20 -12.95 -18.85
N VAL A 306 -5.14 -13.57 -17.69
CA VAL A 306 -4.94 -15.01 -17.51
C VAL A 306 -6.14 -15.60 -16.75
N PRO A 307 -6.49 -16.88 -16.99
CA PRO A 307 -7.52 -17.56 -16.20
C PRO A 307 -7.19 -17.51 -14.71
N ASP A 308 -8.22 -17.48 -13.86
CA ASP A 308 -8.05 -17.56 -12.41
C ASP A 308 -7.29 -18.84 -12.02
N PRO A 309 -6.09 -18.74 -11.42
CA PRO A 309 -5.33 -19.88 -10.94
C PRO A 309 -5.97 -20.60 -9.74
N ILE A 310 -7.11 -20.09 -9.26
CA ILE A 310 -7.85 -20.51 -8.07
C ILE A 310 -7.11 -20.13 -6.78
N HIS A 311 -7.83 -19.47 -5.89
CA HIS A 311 -7.33 -19.06 -4.58
C HIS A 311 -7.95 -19.93 -3.48
N TYR A 312 -7.15 -20.39 -2.53
CA TYR A 312 -7.63 -21.14 -1.38
C TYR A 312 -8.02 -20.19 -0.24
N GLU A 313 -9.32 -20.13 0.07
CA GLU A 313 -9.86 -19.37 1.19
C GLU A 313 -9.86 -20.20 2.49
N PRO A 314 -9.76 -19.57 3.67
CA PRO A 314 -9.90 -20.24 4.94
C PRO A 314 -11.32 -20.77 5.19
N GLN A 315 -11.39 -21.97 5.74
CA GLN A 315 -12.61 -22.65 6.16
C GLN A 315 -12.92 -22.31 7.62
N THR A 316 -13.39 -21.08 7.86
CA THR A 316 -13.75 -20.62 9.21
C THR A 316 -14.97 -19.71 9.16
N ARG A 317 -15.72 -19.70 10.26
CA ARG A 317 -16.76 -18.69 10.55
C ARG A 317 -16.33 -17.71 11.63
N ILE A 318 -15.11 -17.87 12.15
CA ILE A 318 -14.55 -17.05 13.22
C ILE A 318 -13.51 -16.10 12.65
N ALA A 319 -13.66 -14.80 12.91
CA ALA A 319 -12.70 -13.77 12.53
C ALA A 319 -12.67 -12.64 13.55
N ASP A 320 -11.48 -12.10 13.81
CA ASP A 320 -11.38 -10.78 14.44
C ASP A 320 -11.83 -9.72 13.42
N GLY A 321 -12.71 -8.81 13.82
CA GLY A 321 -13.26 -7.77 12.95
C GLY A 321 -14.30 -6.89 13.62
N LEU A 322 -14.93 -6.05 12.81
CA LEU A 322 -15.99 -5.12 13.22
C LEU A 322 -17.22 -5.31 12.34
N ASP A 323 -18.37 -4.98 12.89
CA ASP A 323 -19.60 -4.76 12.13
C ASP A 323 -19.49 -3.36 11.47
N LEU A 324 -19.40 -3.35 10.14
CA LEU A 324 -19.20 -2.17 9.30
C LEU A 324 -20.46 -1.76 8.53
N ASP A 325 -21.44 -2.63 8.38
CA ASP A 325 -22.65 -2.37 7.60
C ASP A 325 -23.95 -2.45 8.42
N GLY A 326 -23.89 -2.96 9.65
CA GLY A 326 -25.05 -3.19 10.51
C GLY A 326 -25.89 -4.40 10.08
N ASP A 327 -25.36 -5.26 9.20
CA ASP A 327 -25.98 -6.49 8.73
C ASP A 327 -25.33 -7.70 9.43
N ASP A 328 -26.15 -8.71 9.75
CA ASP A 328 -25.66 -9.99 10.26
C ASP A 328 -25.60 -11.08 9.17
N GLY A 329 -25.93 -10.70 7.93
CA GLY A 329 -25.94 -11.53 6.74
C GLY A 329 -27.21 -12.37 6.59
N THR A 330 -28.16 -12.29 7.53
CA THR A 330 -29.43 -13.04 7.45
C THR A 330 -30.46 -12.36 6.54
N GLY A 331 -30.32 -11.05 6.31
CA GLY A 331 -31.28 -10.21 5.60
C GLY A 331 -30.93 -9.90 4.14
N SER A 332 -31.52 -8.80 3.67
CA SER A 332 -31.07 -8.11 2.46
C SER A 332 -29.97 -7.13 2.87
N PRO A 333 -28.84 -7.08 2.13
CA PRO A 333 -27.75 -6.20 2.50
C PRO A 333 -28.17 -4.73 2.43
N PRO A 334 -27.54 -3.84 3.22
CA PRO A 334 -27.70 -2.40 3.09
C PRO A 334 -27.37 -1.89 1.68
N ASN A 335 -27.88 -0.71 1.33
CA ASN A 335 -27.59 -0.12 0.03
C ASN A 335 -26.08 0.12 -0.14
N GLY A 336 -25.53 -0.24 -1.30
CA GLY A 336 -24.10 -0.12 -1.58
C GLY A 336 -23.23 -1.22 -0.97
N ILE A 337 -23.84 -2.20 -0.28
CA ILE A 337 -23.16 -3.36 0.29
C ILE A 337 -23.54 -4.62 -0.51
N ARG A 338 -22.55 -5.47 -0.77
CA ARG A 338 -22.78 -6.76 -1.42
C ARG A 338 -23.20 -7.77 -0.37
N LYS A 339 -24.21 -8.58 -0.67
CA LYS A 339 -24.53 -9.73 0.18
C LYS A 339 -23.32 -10.66 0.28
N HIS A 340 -22.88 -10.93 1.50
CA HIS A 340 -21.74 -11.78 1.79
C HIS A 340 -21.99 -12.58 3.07
N GLU A 341 -21.07 -13.49 3.38
CA GLU A 341 -21.12 -14.28 4.61
C GLU A 341 -20.34 -13.59 5.72
N ASN A 342 -21.03 -13.24 6.80
CA ASN A 342 -20.45 -12.53 7.93
C ASN A 342 -19.80 -13.51 8.91
N PHE A 343 -18.76 -13.05 9.57
CA PHE A 343 -18.06 -13.82 10.59
C PHE A 343 -18.71 -13.63 11.97
N VAL A 344 -18.31 -14.49 12.90
CA VAL A 344 -18.55 -14.35 14.33
C VAL A 344 -17.20 -14.04 14.99
N ALA A 345 -17.15 -13.03 15.85
CA ALA A 345 -15.93 -12.73 16.58
C ALA A 345 -15.63 -13.82 17.62
N PRO A 346 -14.35 -13.99 18.04
CA PRO A 346 -14.00 -14.90 19.13
C PRO A 346 -14.77 -14.62 20.44
N ASP A 347 -15.24 -13.39 20.65
CA ASP A 347 -16.06 -12.98 21.79
C ASP A 347 -17.58 -13.16 21.58
N GLY A 348 -18.00 -13.79 20.48
CA GLY A 348 -19.39 -14.14 20.20
C GLY A 348 -20.23 -13.06 19.50
N ARG A 349 -19.66 -11.87 19.21
CA ARG A 349 -20.34 -10.87 18.38
C ARG A 349 -20.60 -11.42 16.98
N ILE A 350 -21.77 -11.14 16.43
CA ILE A 350 -22.19 -11.54 15.07
C ILE A 350 -22.11 -10.34 14.12
N GLY A 351 -22.26 -10.58 12.81
CA GLY A 351 -22.20 -9.52 11.79
C GLY A 351 -20.80 -8.95 11.62
N ILE A 352 -19.76 -9.78 11.74
CA ILE A 352 -18.39 -9.30 11.64
C ILE A 352 -17.91 -9.28 10.19
N ASP A 353 -17.49 -8.10 9.74
CA ASP A 353 -16.94 -7.85 8.42
C ASP A 353 -15.42 -7.86 8.48
N ASN A 354 -14.83 -8.77 7.71
CA ASN A 354 -13.40 -8.86 7.47
C ASN A 354 -13.15 -9.78 6.26
N GLN A 355 -13.75 -9.46 5.11
CA GLN A 355 -13.63 -10.28 3.91
C GLN A 355 -12.18 -10.39 3.41
N LEU A 356 -11.27 -9.49 3.81
CA LEU A 356 -9.83 -9.66 3.61
C LEU A 356 -9.27 -10.96 4.22
N LEU A 357 -9.87 -11.49 5.29
CA LEU A 357 -9.50 -12.80 5.84
C LEU A 357 -9.64 -13.90 4.77
N ARG A 358 -10.66 -13.84 3.91
CA ARG A 358 -10.86 -14.82 2.84
C ARG A 358 -9.72 -14.82 1.83
N VAL A 359 -9.18 -13.64 1.57
CA VAL A 359 -8.10 -13.41 0.59
C VAL A 359 -6.71 -13.71 1.16
N TRP A 360 -6.45 -13.37 2.43
CA TRP A 360 -5.09 -13.45 3.00
C TRP A 360 -4.92 -14.57 4.01
N GLY A 361 -6.01 -15.15 4.53
CA GLY A 361 -5.98 -16.09 5.64
C GLY A 361 -5.15 -17.35 5.41
N CYS A 362 -5.15 -17.86 4.17
CA CYS A 362 -4.35 -19.03 3.77
C CYS A 362 -3.15 -18.67 2.89
N VAL A 363 -2.69 -17.42 2.93
CA VAL A 363 -1.42 -16.99 2.30
C VAL A 363 -0.37 -16.85 3.39
N THR A 364 0.62 -17.75 3.42
CA THR A 364 1.61 -17.86 4.51
C THR A 364 2.23 -16.51 4.91
N GLY A 365 2.61 -15.68 3.93
CA GLY A 365 3.24 -14.39 4.21
C GLY A 365 2.33 -13.35 4.84
N PHE A 366 1.00 -13.49 4.77
CA PHE A 366 0.02 -12.47 5.15
C PHE A 366 -0.79 -12.78 6.41
N ARG A 367 -0.48 -13.88 7.12
CA ARG A 367 -1.28 -14.34 8.28
C ARG A 367 -1.00 -13.54 9.55
N GLY A 368 -1.72 -12.42 9.75
CA GLY A 368 -1.70 -11.62 11.00
C GLY A 368 -0.32 -11.51 11.66
N LYS A 369 -0.22 -11.87 12.94
CA LYS A 369 1.03 -11.89 13.72
C LYS A 369 2.10 -12.87 13.26
N ARG A 370 1.77 -13.92 12.51
CA ARG A 370 2.73 -14.97 12.10
C ARG A 370 3.31 -14.74 10.71
N GLY A 371 2.61 -14.01 9.86
CA GLY A 371 3.03 -13.71 8.50
C GLY A 371 4.25 -12.79 8.47
N TYR A 372 5.24 -13.14 7.63
CA TYR A 372 6.48 -12.37 7.48
C TYR A 372 6.23 -10.92 7.02
N ASN A 373 5.20 -10.67 6.21
CA ASN A 373 4.87 -9.34 5.67
C ASN A 373 4.64 -8.30 6.78
N ASN A 374 4.14 -8.73 7.94
CA ASN A 374 3.82 -7.84 9.05
C ASN A 374 5.00 -7.64 10.02
N GLN A 375 6.06 -8.45 9.93
CA GLN A 375 7.19 -8.38 10.86
C GLN A 375 8.07 -7.16 10.62
N THR A 376 8.48 -6.91 9.37
CA THR A 376 9.41 -5.81 9.05
C THR A 376 8.84 -4.43 9.38
N PRO A 377 7.58 -4.09 9.01
CA PRO A 377 6.98 -2.81 9.39
C PRO A 377 6.88 -2.63 10.91
N ASN A 378 6.54 -3.69 11.66
CA ASN A 378 6.44 -3.62 13.13
C ASN A 378 7.81 -3.55 13.82
N ALA A 379 8.84 -4.22 13.28
CA ALA A 379 10.22 -4.07 13.75
C ALA A 379 10.71 -2.62 13.56
N ARG A 380 10.44 -2.02 12.39
CA ARG A 380 10.79 -0.61 12.12
C ARG A 380 10.01 0.38 13.00
N ARG A 381 8.73 0.09 13.29
CA ARG A 381 7.95 0.86 14.27
C ARG A 381 8.60 0.83 15.64
N ALA A 382 9.02 -0.34 16.09
CA ALA A 382 9.75 -0.48 17.34
C ALA A 382 11.07 0.29 17.34
N ASP A 383 11.70 0.40 16.16
CA ASP A 383 12.93 1.18 15.97
C ASP A 383 12.73 2.68 15.80
N GLY A 384 11.49 3.17 15.86
CA GLY A 384 11.18 4.60 15.86
C GLY A 384 10.69 5.16 14.52
N ASN A 385 10.51 4.35 13.48
CA ASN A 385 10.14 4.84 12.14
C ASN A 385 8.73 5.44 12.10
N ILE A 386 7.74 4.78 12.70
CA ILE A 386 6.38 5.32 12.85
C ILE A 386 5.77 4.96 14.19
N VAL A 387 6.24 5.65 15.22
CA VAL A 387 5.62 5.55 16.53
C VAL A 387 4.29 6.29 16.48
N THR A 388 3.21 5.59 16.82
CA THR A 388 1.84 6.11 16.83
C THR A 388 1.22 5.80 18.17
N LEU A 389 0.54 6.79 18.74
CA LEU A 389 -0.20 6.65 19.97
C LEU A 389 -1.70 6.71 19.70
N ILE A 390 -2.45 5.96 20.49
CA ILE A 390 -3.90 6.08 20.63
C ILE A 390 -4.15 6.92 21.89
N GLU A 391 -4.84 8.05 21.76
CA GLU A 391 -5.32 8.87 22.89
C GLU A 391 -6.84 8.73 22.99
N VAL A 392 -7.35 8.48 24.20
CA VAL A 392 -8.77 8.53 24.53
C VAL A 392 -8.96 9.64 25.57
N SER A 393 -9.77 10.63 25.23
CA SER A 393 -9.90 11.89 26.00
C SER A 393 -11.34 12.24 26.29
N GLU A 394 -11.53 13.25 27.17
CA GLU A 394 -12.82 13.72 27.68
C GLU A 394 -13.61 12.68 28.50
N ILE A 395 -12.94 11.64 29.00
CA ILE A 395 -13.55 10.54 29.76
C ILE A 395 -14.06 11.04 31.11
N ASP A 396 -15.37 10.91 31.34
CA ASP A 396 -16.03 11.07 32.63
C ASP A 396 -16.08 9.75 33.42
N ASP A 397 -16.49 8.66 32.74
CA ASP A 397 -16.68 7.34 33.33
C ASP A 397 -15.99 6.27 32.46
N GLU A 398 -15.06 5.52 33.05
CA GLU A 398 -14.28 4.50 32.33
C GLU A 398 -15.07 3.23 32.01
N GLN A 399 -16.27 3.07 32.58
CA GLN A 399 -17.16 1.96 32.27
C GLN A 399 -18.23 2.35 31.27
N ASN A 400 -18.86 3.52 31.44
CA ASN A 400 -19.98 3.93 30.60
C ASN A 400 -19.97 5.43 30.33
N ASP A 401 -19.46 5.81 29.17
CA ASP A 401 -19.37 7.20 28.74
C ASP A 401 -20.06 7.38 27.39
N LYS A 402 -20.94 8.39 27.29
CA LYS A 402 -21.69 8.66 26.07
C LYS A 402 -20.84 9.40 25.03
N GLU A 403 -19.80 10.13 25.47
CA GLU A 403 -18.97 10.91 24.57
C GLU A 403 -17.52 10.92 25.04
N VAL A 404 -16.66 10.30 24.22
CA VAL A 404 -15.21 10.40 24.32
C VAL A 404 -14.63 10.74 22.95
N TYR A 405 -13.36 11.12 22.91
CA TYR A 405 -12.65 11.33 21.64
C TYR A 405 -11.43 10.42 21.56
N ILE A 406 -11.35 9.67 20.46
CA ILE A 406 -10.23 8.80 20.12
C ILE A 406 -9.36 9.55 19.11
N ALA A 407 -8.06 9.61 19.33
CA ALA A 407 -7.12 10.18 18.38
C ALA A 407 -5.95 9.24 18.11
N LEU A 408 -5.51 9.18 16.85
CA LEU A 408 -4.23 8.60 16.47
C LEU A 408 -3.23 9.72 16.26
N ILE A 409 -2.13 9.69 17.01
CA ILE A 409 -1.13 10.76 17.02
C ILE A 409 0.25 10.16 16.82
N HIS A 410 0.94 10.60 15.77
CA HIS A 410 2.33 10.23 15.53
C HIS A 410 3.29 10.91 16.48
N SER A 411 4.35 10.20 16.87
CA SER A 411 5.39 10.65 17.80
C SER A 411 6.74 10.79 17.11
N GLN A 412 7.53 11.76 17.57
CA GLN A 412 8.94 11.91 17.17
C GLN A 412 9.89 11.07 18.04
N ASP A 413 9.41 10.55 19.16
CA ASP A 413 10.16 9.72 20.07
C ASP A 413 10.04 8.23 19.71
N LYS A 414 11.15 7.51 19.84
CA LYS A 414 11.22 6.05 19.72
C LYS A 414 10.67 5.39 20.99
N ALA A 415 9.89 4.33 20.82
CA ALA A 415 9.47 3.50 21.94
C ALA A 415 10.64 2.66 22.48
N VAL A 416 10.76 2.57 23.80
CA VAL A 416 11.86 1.86 24.47
C VAL A 416 11.42 0.45 24.81
N ARG A 417 12.32 -0.51 24.56
CA ARG A 417 12.15 -1.91 24.98
C ARG A 417 12.98 -2.21 26.23
N ASP A 418 12.58 -3.25 26.95
CA ASP A 418 13.33 -3.80 28.06
C ASP A 418 14.74 -4.27 27.65
N SER A 419 15.57 -4.64 28.64
CA SER A 419 16.94 -5.10 28.38
C SER A 419 17.01 -6.38 27.55
N GLY A 420 15.93 -7.16 27.49
CA GLY A 420 15.80 -8.34 26.63
C GLY A 420 15.35 -8.02 25.19
N GLY A 421 14.96 -6.77 24.91
CA GLY A 421 14.44 -6.35 23.61
C GLY A 421 13.10 -6.97 23.23
N GLN A 422 12.38 -7.57 24.19
CA GLN A 422 11.15 -8.33 23.96
C GLN A 422 9.90 -7.52 24.24
N GLN A 423 9.91 -6.70 25.28
CA GLN A 423 8.73 -5.97 25.73
C GLN A 423 8.93 -4.47 25.63
N PHE A 424 7.88 -3.74 25.23
CA PHE A 424 7.86 -2.29 25.33
C PHE A 424 7.63 -1.87 26.78
N ILE A 425 8.42 -0.92 27.26
CA ILE A 425 8.32 -0.45 28.64
C ILE A 425 7.08 0.48 28.75
N PRO A 426 6.10 0.16 29.62
CA PRO A 426 4.93 1.00 29.81
C PRO A 426 5.27 2.29 30.56
N GLY A 427 4.40 3.30 30.44
CA GLY A 427 4.50 4.57 31.16
C GLY A 427 5.54 5.55 30.59
N TYR A 428 6.08 5.27 29.40
CA TYR A 428 6.96 6.22 28.73
C TYR A 428 6.18 7.45 28.24
N THR A 429 6.82 8.62 28.29
CA THR A 429 6.24 9.87 27.80
C THR A 429 6.74 10.15 26.39
N PHE A 430 5.80 10.40 25.47
CA PHE A 430 6.07 10.68 24.07
C PHE A 430 5.71 12.13 23.74
N ARG A 431 6.48 12.71 22.84
CA ARG A 431 6.19 13.99 22.21
C ARG A 431 5.56 13.74 20.84
N PRO A 432 4.42 14.37 20.52
CA PRO A 432 3.90 14.32 19.15
C PRO A 432 4.94 14.88 18.15
N THR A 433 4.90 14.35 16.93
CA THR A 433 5.72 14.86 15.82
C THR A 433 5.04 16.01 15.10
N TYR A 434 5.85 16.89 14.51
CA TYR A 434 5.42 18.00 13.65
C TYR A 434 6.01 17.90 12.25
N ASP A 435 6.69 16.80 11.97
CA ASP A 435 7.09 16.48 10.61
C ASP A 435 5.82 16.23 9.79
N PRO A 436 5.56 17.05 8.74
CA PRO A 436 4.38 16.88 7.91
C PRO A 436 4.32 15.50 7.24
N ASN A 437 5.43 14.77 7.09
CA ASN A 437 5.44 13.39 6.57
C ASN A 437 4.64 12.41 7.42
N TYR A 438 4.38 12.75 8.69
CA TYR A 438 3.64 11.93 9.63
C TYR A 438 2.44 12.67 10.20
N ALA A 439 2.62 13.91 10.66
CA ALA A 439 1.59 14.66 11.37
C ALA A 439 0.32 14.92 10.55
N LEU A 440 0.38 14.92 9.20
CA LEU A 440 -0.80 15.07 8.34
C LEU A 440 -1.80 13.91 8.51
N TYR A 441 -1.32 12.74 8.95
CA TYR A 441 -2.11 11.52 9.13
C TYR A 441 -2.70 11.37 10.54
N ASN A 442 -2.44 12.34 11.43
CA ASN A 442 -3.11 12.35 12.73
C ASN A 442 -4.62 12.50 12.52
N MET A 443 -5.42 11.75 13.28
CA MET A 443 -6.87 11.80 13.20
C MET A 443 -7.50 11.90 14.59
N ARG A 444 -8.73 12.39 14.63
CA ARG A 444 -9.58 12.34 15.83
C ARG A 444 -11.00 12.01 15.40
N VAL A 445 -11.63 11.10 16.13
CA VAL A 445 -13.02 10.69 15.94
C VAL A 445 -13.74 10.68 17.29
N ARG A 446 -15.02 11.03 17.27
CA ARG A 446 -15.88 10.88 18.44
C ARG A 446 -16.15 9.40 18.69
N GLY A 447 -16.38 9.04 19.93
CA GLY A 447 -16.70 7.69 20.35
C GLY A 447 -17.47 7.66 21.65
N ARG A 448 -17.59 6.46 22.21
CA ARG A 448 -18.31 6.16 23.45
C ARG A 448 -17.66 4.98 24.15
N ILE A 449 -17.86 4.89 25.47
CA ILE A 449 -17.47 3.75 26.28
C ILE A 449 -18.75 3.03 26.73
N LYS A 450 -18.80 1.72 26.53
CA LYS A 450 -19.88 0.87 27.05
C LYS A 450 -19.27 -0.39 27.64
N ASP A 451 -19.59 -0.68 28.89
CA ASP A 451 -19.04 -1.82 29.64
C ASP A 451 -17.49 -1.88 29.55
N GLY A 452 -16.85 -0.71 29.62
CA GLY A 452 -15.41 -0.53 29.52
C GLY A 452 -14.82 -0.59 28.11
N VAL A 453 -15.60 -1.02 27.09
CA VAL A 453 -15.15 -1.09 25.70
C VAL A 453 -15.36 0.26 25.01
N ILE A 454 -14.30 0.81 24.44
CA ILE A 454 -14.34 2.07 23.68
C ILE A 454 -14.68 1.74 22.23
N THR A 455 -15.65 2.44 21.64
CA THR A 455 -16.01 2.35 20.22
C THR A 455 -16.11 3.74 19.61
N SER A 456 -15.84 3.88 18.31
CA SER A 456 -15.97 5.16 17.60
C SER A 456 -17.30 5.30 16.85
N ASP A 457 -17.61 6.54 16.46
CA ASP A 457 -18.45 6.81 15.30
C ASP A 457 -17.70 6.45 14.01
N VAL A 458 -18.41 6.46 12.88
CA VAL A 458 -17.84 6.23 11.56
C VAL A 458 -16.99 7.43 11.15
N MET A 459 -15.74 7.18 10.78
CA MET A 459 -14.89 8.17 10.14
C MET A 459 -14.83 7.89 8.63
N PRO A 460 -15.10 8.89 7.75
CA PRO A 460 -15.21 8.64 6.31
C PRO A 460 -13.96 8.00 5.69
N VAL A 461 -12.77 8.45 6.08
CA VAL A 461 -11.51 7.90 5.58
C VAL A 461 -10.40 8.05 6.62
N TRP A 462 -9.55 7.03 6.72
CA TRP A 462 -8.27 7.08 7.40
C TRP A 462 -7.14 6.79 6.42
N THR A 463 -6.29 7.77 6.16
CA THR A 463 -5.02 7.54 5.47
C THR A 463 -3.96 7.17 6.48
N PHE A 464 -3.44 5.95 6.38
CA PHE A 464 -2.39 5.43 7.26
C PHE A 464 -1.09 5.21 6.51
N ASN A 465 0.00 5.76 7.06
CA ASN A 465 1.36 5.46 6.61
C ASN A 465 1.87 4.22 7.38
N PRO A 466 2.15 3.08 6.71
CA PRO A 466 2.67 1.88 7.35
C PRO A 466 4.20 1.91 7.57
N GLY A 467 4.90 2.88 6.98
CA GLY A 467 6.34 3.16 7.16
C GLY A 467 7.24 2.50 6.17
N GLN A 468 6.71 1.44 5.57
CA GLN A 468 7.27 0.73 4.47
C GLN A 468 6.16 0.57 3.43
N GLY A 469 6.40 1.06 2.22
CA GLY A 469 5.40 1.09 1.15
C GLY A 469 4.54 2.35 1.14
N PRO A 470 3.47 2.35 0.32
CA PRO A 470 2.58 3.49 0.15
C PRO A 470 1.72 3.72 1.40
N ALA A 471 1.26 4.96 1.58
CA ALA A 471 0.11 5.22 2.44
C ALA A 471 -1.12 4.45 1.91
N ASN A 472 -1.98 3.99 2.82
CA ASN A 472 -3.20 3.26 2.48
C ASN A 472 -4.40 4.00 3.04
N ASP A 473 -5.45 4.10 2.24
CA ASP A 473 -6.74 4.60 2.68
C ASP A 473 -7.63 3.44 3.12
N LEU A 474 -8.29 3.65 4.26
CA LEU A 474 -9.38 2.81 4.75
C LEU A 474 -10.62 3.68 4.85
N PHE A 475 -11.73 3.26 4.27
CA PHE A 475 -12.99 4.01 4.22
C PHE A 475 -13.96 3.54 5.29
N GLU A 476 -14.84 4.44 5.77
CA GLU A 476 -15.84 4.17 6.81
C GLU A 476 -15.27 3.51 8.08
N VAL A 477 -14.17 4.09 8.55
CA VAL A 477 -13.35 3.53 9.60
C VAL A 477 -14.04 3.57 10.94
N ARG A 478 -13.97 2.45 11.65
CA ARG A 478 -14.47 2.28 13.02
C ARG A 478 -13.36 1.73 13.90
N PHE A 479 -13.41 2.11 15.18
CA PHE A 479 -12.49 1.64 16.22
C PHE A 479 -13.25 0.83 17.26
N ARG A 480 -12.60 -0.22 17.77
CA ARG A 480 -12.98 -0.90 19.01
C ARG A 480 -11.73 -1.14 19.85
N LEU A 481 -11.68 -0.57 21.05
CA LEU A 481 -10.56 -0.75 21.99
C LEU A 481 -11.07 -1.44 23.25
N ALA A 482 -10.56 -2.64 23.51
CA ALA A 482 -10.91 -3.45 24.68
C ALA A 482 -9.78 -3.39 25.72
N PRO A 483 -10.03 -2.82 26.92
CA PRO A 483 -9.05 -2.79 28.01
C PRO A 483 -8.57 -4.17 28.41
N GLN A 484 -7.31 -4.25 28.81
CA GLN A 484 -6.66 -5.45 29.32
C GLN A 484 -6.31 -5.29 30.81
N PRO A 485 -6.13 -6.40 31.57
CA PRO A 485 -5.79 -6.34 32.99
C PRO A 485 -4.47 -5.63 33.31
N ASP A 486 -3.53 -5.60 32.37
CA ASP A 486 -2.24 -4.92 32.49
C ASP A 486 -2.32 -3.40 32.21
N GLY A 487 -3.52 -2.89 31.96
CA GLY A 487 -3.79 -1.50 31.64
C GLY A 487 -3.62 -1.14 30.17
N SER A 488 -3.15 -2.06 29.31
CA SER A 488 -3.12 -1.86 27.85
C SER A 488 -4.53 -1.95 27.25
N VAL A 489 -4.63 -1.71 25.93
CA VAL A 489 -5.83 -2.00 25.15
C VAL A 489 -5.50 -2.89 23.97
N ARG A 490 -6.37 -3.87 23.68
CA ARG A 490 -6.41 -4.59 22.41
C ARG A 490 -7.36 -3.85 21.47
N GLY A 491 -6.85 -3.41 20.32
CA GLY A 491 -7.59 -2.62 19.36
C GLY A 491 -7.99 -3.41 18.12
N LEU A 492 -9.14 -3.05 17.55
CA LEU A 492 -9.52 -3.34 16.18
C LEU A 492 -9.79 -2.01 15.47
N ILE A 493 -9.20 -1.82 14.30
CA ILE A 493 -9.48 -0.70 13.41
C ILE A 493 -9.97 -1.27 12.09
N GLY A 494 -11.26 -1.12 11.79
CA GLY A 494 -11.89 -1.75 10.62
C GLY A 494 -12.51 -0.74 9.67
N GLY A 495 -12.66 -1.12 8.41
CA GLY A 495 -13.24 -0.32 7.33
C GLY A 495 -13.06 -1.00 5.98
N TYR A 496 -13.34 -0.29 4.89
CA TYR A 496 -13.21 -0.81 3.53
C TYR A 496 -11.91 -0.36 2.87
N LEU A 497 -11.17 -1.29 2.31
CA LEU A 497 -9.98 -1.05 1.52
C LEU A 497 -10.35 -1.12 0.03
N ASP A 498 -10.01 -0.11 -0.78
CA ASP A 498 -10.08 -0.24 -2.24
C ASP A 498 -9.03 -1.27 -2.71
N TYR A 499 -9.49 -2.45 -3.14
CA TYR A 499 -8.57 -3.53 -3.53
C TYR A 499 -7.74 -3.17 -4.75
N ARG A 500 -8.20 -2.23 -5.58
CA ARG A 500 -7.51 -1.78 -6.80
C ARG A 500 -6.24 -1.00 -6.46
N ASN A 501 -6.13 -0.47 -5.25
CA ASN A 501 -4.92 0.17 -4.73
C ASN A 501 -3.89 -0.85 -4.18
N ARG A 502 -4.16 -2.17 -4.29
CA ARG A 502 -3.25 -3.23 -3.87
C ARG A 502 -2.56 -3.86 -5.09
N GLY A 503 -1.36 -3.37 -5.39
CA GLY A 503 -0.45 -4.01 -6.32
C GLY A 503 0.40 -5.09 -5.66
N TYR A 504 0.68 -6.17 -6.38
CA TYR A 504 1.65 -7.19 -5.98
C TYR A 504 2.59 -7.48 -7.15
N GLY A 505 3.90 -7.42 -6.94
CA GLY A 505 4.89 -7.78 -7.97
C GLY A 505 5.31 -9.25 -7.90
N GLY A 506 5.97 -9.75 -8.95
CA GLY A 506 6.45 -11.15 -9.01
C GLY A 506 7.40 -11.54 -7.88
N TYR A 507 8.17 -10.59 -7.35
CA TYR A 507 9.00 -10.82 -6.15
C TYR A 507 8.15 -11.19 -4.92
N GLY A 508 6.99 -10.55 -4.77
CA GLY A 508 6.04 -10.80 -3.68
C GLY A 508 5.45 -12.20 -3.73
N GLU A 509 5.14 -12.71 -4.93
CA GLU A 509 4.64 -14.07 -5.11
C GLU A 509 5.58 -15.11 -4.49
N GLY A 510 6.88 -14.99 -4.77
CA GLY A 510 7.91 -15.87 -4.24
C GLY A 510 8.18 -15.70 -2.75
N LEU A 511 8.15 -14.45 -2.25
CA LEU A 511 8.43 -14.13 -0.84
C LEU A 511 7.30 -14.55 0.10
N PHE A 512 6.04 -14.36 -0.31
CA PHE A 512 4.87 -14.52 0.55
C PHE A 512 4.01 -15.74 0.21
N ASN A 513 4.37 -16.50 -0.83
CA ASN A 513 3.69 -17.71 -1.31
C ASN A 513 2.25 -17.48 -1.76
N PHE A 514 2.09 -16.74 -2.85
CA PHE A 514 0.80 -16.57 -3.54
C PHE A 514 1.02 -16.39 -5.05
N GLN A 515 -0.08 -16.41 -5.82
CA GLN A 515 -0.08 -15.97 -7.22
C GLN A 515 -0.88 -14.67 -7.32
N THR A 516 -0.30 -13.62 -7.92
CA THR A 516 -0.93 -12.30 -8.04
C THR A 516 -2.31 -12.37 -8.71
N PRO A 517 -2.49 -13.11 -9.83
CA PRO A 517 -3.82 -13.26 -10.42
C PRO A 517 -4.82 -13.89 -9.46
N ALA A 518 -4.44 -14.95 -8.74
CA ALA A 518 -5.35 -15.62 -7.79
C ALA A 518 -5.79 -14.68 -6.65
N VAL A 519 -4.86 -13.87 -6.12
CA VAL A 519 -5.19 -12.86 -5.11
C VAL A 519 -6.11 -11.79 -5.69
N TYR A 520 -5.85 -11.29 -6.90
CA TYR A 520 -6.72 -10.31 -7.57
C TYR A 520 -8.15 -10.84 -7.77
N TYR A 521 -8.30 -12.05 -8.32
CA TYR A 521 -9.61 -12.68 -8.50
C TYR A 521 -10.32 -12.89 -7.16
N SER A 522 -9.59 -13.31 -6.12
CA SER A 522 -10.14 -13.46 -4.76
C SER A 522 -10.59 -12.13 -4.17
N MET A 523 -9.81 -11.05 -4.30
CA MET A 523 -10.18 -9.71 -3.85
C MET A 523 -11.45 -9.23 -4.53
N ARG A 524 -11.54 -9.31 -5.86
CA ARG A 524 -12.73 -8.87 -6.61
C ARG A 524 -13.96 -9.72 -6.28
N ARG A 525 -13.79 -11.04 -6.08
CA ARG A 525 -14.88 -11.92 -5.65
C ARG A 525 -15.41 -11.58 -4.26
N ASN A 526 -14.52 -11.20 -3.34
CA ASN A 526 -14.85 -10.95 -1.94
C ASN A 526 -15.10 -9.47 -1.62
N ALA A 527 -14.91 -8.56 -2.59
CA ALA A 527 -15.26 -7.15 -2.43
C ALA A 527 -16.76 -7.00 -2.13
N ASP A 528 -17.04 -6.29 -1.04
CA ASP A 528 -18.31 -6.25 -0.33
C ASP A 528 -18.82 -4.82 -0.05
N GLY A 529 -18.00 -3.80 -0.25
CA GLY A 529 -18.38 -2.39 -0.09
C GLY A 529 -17.87 -1.49 -1.22
N LEU A 530 -18.00 -0.18 -1.03
CA LEU A 530 -17.64 0.86 -2.02
C LEU A 530 -18.22 0.55 -3.41
N TYR A 531 -19.53 0.39 -3.47
CA TYR A 531 -20.25 0.16 -4.72
C TYR A 531 -20.12 1.35 -5.67
N ASP A 532 -19.65 1.09 -6.88
CA ASP A 532 -19.64 2.06 -7.97
C ASP A 532 -20.89 1.83 -8.85
N PRO A 533 -21.87 2.76 -8.85
CA PRO A 533 -23.08 2.62 -9.65
C PRO A 533 -22.83 2.70 -11.16
N ALA A 534 -21.72 3.29 -11.60
CA ALA A 534 -21.41 3.42 -13.03
C ALA A 534 -20.95 2.09 -13.64
N SER A 535 -20.06 1.38 -12.93
CA SER A 535 -19.58 0.05 -13.35
C SER A 535 -20.48 -1.09 -12.85
N GLY A 536 -21.24 -0.88 -11.79
CA GLY A 536 -21.96 -1.92 -11.07
C GLY A 536 -21.06 -2.83 -10.24
N GLU A 537 -19.82 -2.42 -9.98
CA GLU A 537 -18.81 -3.19 -9.26
C GLU A 537 -18.68 -2.75 -7.80
N TYR A 538 -18.20 -3.66 -6.96
CA TYR A 538 -17.80 -3.35 -5.58
C TYR A 538 -16.29 -3.24 -5.54
N HIS A 539 -15.75 -2.10 -5.11
CA HIS A 539 -14.30 -1.88 -5.06
C HIS A 539 -13.72 -2.05 -3.66
N GLY A 540 -14.58 -2.00 -2.64
CA GLY A 540 -14.21 -2.07 -1.23
C GLY A 540 -14.19 -3.49 -0.72
N LEU A 541 -13.12 -3.83 -0.02
CA LEU A 541 -12.98 -5.08 0.71
C LEU A 541 -12.94 -4.76 2.21
N SER A 542 -13.92 -5.24 2.98
CA SER A 542 -13.92 -5.09 4.42
C SER A 542 -12.69 -5.75 5.03
N MET A 543 -12.06 -5.03 5.95
CA MET A 543 -10.91 -5.53 6.68
C MET A 543 -10.87 -4.94 8.08
N ALA A 544 -10.14 -5.62 8.96
CA ALA A 544 -9.76 -5.08 10.26
C ALA A 544 -8.25 -5.19 10.47
N TYR A 545 -7.66 -4.17 11.10
CA TYR A 545 -6.35 -4.25 11.72
C TYR A 545 -6.49 -4.69 13.17
N GLU A 546 -5.73 -5.70 13.58
CA GLU A 546 -5.48 -5.99 14.99
C GLU A 546 -4.35 -5.10 15.51
N VAL A 547 -4.55 -4.55 16.71
CA VAL A 547 -3.63 -3.60 17.34
C VAL A 547 -3.32 -4.04 18.77
N ASP A 548 -2.04 -4.22 19.08
CA ASP A 548 -1.58 -4.31 20.46
C ASP A 548 -0.98 -2.98 20.91
N THR A 549 -1.07 -2.72 22.20
CA THR A 549 -0.58 -1.47 22.78
C THR A 549 0.13 -1.67 24.10
N ALA A 550 0.82 -0.63 24.55
CA ALA A 550 1.29 -0.49 25.93
C ALA A 550 0.84 0.88 26.48
N PRO A 551 0.52 0.99 27.79
CA PRO A 551 0.23 2.28 28.42
C PRO A 551 1.36 3.28 28.20
N ALA A 552 1.01 4.53 27.87
CA ALA A 552 1.96 5.59 27.59
C ALA A 552 1.38 6.96 28.01
N PHE A 553 2.23 7.99 27.97
CA PHE A 553 1.80 9.39 28.14
C PHE A 553 2.16 10.20 26.90
N LEU A 554 1.37 11.23 26.61
CA LEU A 554 1.58 12.14 25.50
C LEU A 554 1.70 13.58 26.05
N THR A 555 2.69 14.34 25.60
CA THR A 555 2.87 15.72 26.07
C THR A 555 1.80 16.65 25.47
N SER A 556 1.19 17.50 26.30
CA SER A 556 0.15 18.46 25.90
C SER A 556 0.72 19.87 25.73
N LEU A 557 1.76 20.02 24.90
CA LEU A 557 2.36 21.31 24.60
C LEU A 557 1.42 22.20 23.77
N SER A 558 1.40 23.52 24.03
CA SER A 558 0.61 24.49 23.29
C SER A 558 1.21 24.83 21.92
N LYS A 559 0.39 25.25 20.95
CA LYS A 559 0.85 25.65 19.61
C LYS A 559 2.05 26.61 19.64
N ASP A 560 2.09 27.55 20.57
CA ASP A 560 3.18 28.53 20.69
C ASP A 560 4.48 27.89 21.22
N GLU A 561 4.38 27.03 22.23
CA GLU A 561 5.49 26.21 22.72
C GLU A 561 6.00 25.27 21.62
N LEU A 562 5.10 24.79 20.76
CA LEU A 562 5.40 23.90 19.65
C LEU A 562 6.06 24.61 18.46
N THR A 563 5.62 25.83 18.17
CA THR A 563 6.21 26.68 17.13
C THR A 563 7.61 27.14 17.56
N GLY A 564 7.81 27.43 18.85
CA GLY A 564 9.12 27.69 19.44
C GLY A 564 10.06 26.49 19.29
N ALA A 565 9.63 25.30 19.74
CA ALA A 565 10.43 24.07 19.66
C ALA A 565 10.85 23.72 18.22
N ARG A 566 9.98 23.93 17.22
CA ARG A 566 10.31 23.67 15.81
C ARG A 566 11.44 24.58 15.29
N LYS A 567 11.45 25.87 15.68
CA LYS A 567 12.51 26.81 15.29
C LYS A 567 13.85 26.39 15.90
N ASP A 568 13.84 25.90 17.13
CA ASP A 568 15.04 25.45 17.82
C ASP A 568 15.63 24.17 17.20
N VAL A 569 14.79 23.20 16.83
CA VAL A 569 15.23 21.98 16.11
C VAL A 569 15.78 22.33 14.73
N ALA A 570 15.11 23.20 13.97
CA ALA A 570 15.59 23.64 12.65
C ALA A 570 16.96 24.33 12.77
N LYS A 571 17.15 25.15 13.81
CA LYS A 571 18.42 25.81 14.11
C LYS A 571 19.51 24.78 14.47
N GLN A 572 19.24 23.81 15.33
CA GLN A 572 20.19 22.73 15.68
C GLN A 572 20.59 21.88 14.46
N GLN A 573 19.65 21.58 13.57
CA GLN A 573 19.93 20.82 12.34
C GLN A 573 20.86 21.62 11.41
N ILE A 574 20.64 22.93 11.26
CA ILE A 574 21.49 23.83 10.48
C ILE A 574 22.89 23.92 11.10
N GLU A 575 22.99 24.11 12.42
CA GLU A 575 24.26 24.18 13.14
C GLU A 575 25.05 22.86 13.05
N SER A 576 24.39 21.71 13.15
CA SER A 576 25.00 20.38 12.99
C SER A 576 25.49 20.15 11.55
N ASN A 577 24.72 20.56 10.54
CA ASN A 577 25.11 20.46 9.14
C ASN A 577 26.29 21.38 8.78
N ILE A 578 26.41 22.54 9.45
CA ILE A 578 27.58 23.43 9.33
C ILE A 578 28.79 22.80 10.02
N ALA A 579 28.61 22.21 11.21
CA ALA A 579 29.68 21.55 11.95
C ALA A 579 30.22 20.28 11.29
N MET A 580 29.45 19.59 10.44
CA MET A 580 29.92 18.44 9.66
C MET A 580 30.62 18.82 8.35
N LYS A 581 30.51 20.08 7.92
CA LYS A 581 31.15 20.58 6.68
C LYS A 581 32.47 21.32 6.94
N ASN A 582 32.77 21.65 8.20
CA ASN A 582 34.03 22.18 8.67
C ASN A 582 34.83 21.07 9.37
#